data_AF-A0A5B6VID2-F1
#
_entry.id   AF-A0A5B6VID2-F1
#
_cell.length_a   1.000
_cell.length_b   1.000
_cell.length_c   1.000
_cell.angle_alpha   90.00
_cell.angle_beta   90.00
_cell.angle_gamma   90.00
#
_symmetry.space_group_name_H-M   'P 1'
#
loop_
_entity.id
_entity.type
_entity.pdbx_description
1 polymer ?
#
loop_
_entity_poly.entity_id
_entity_poly.type
_entity_poly.pdbx_seq_one_letter_code
_entity_poly.pdbx_strand_id
1 'polypeptide(L)'
;MAMAVAQHRESSSGSNINKHLDNGKYVRYTAEQVEALERVYAECPKPSSLRRQQLIKECPILSNIEPKQIKVWFQNRRCRDKQKTEASRLQTVNRKLNAMNKLLMEENDRLQKQVSQLVNENGYMKQQLHTVNASTNDASCDSVVTTPHSLKDVNNPAGLLSIAEGTLKEFLSKATGTAVDWVQMPGMKPGPDSVGIFAISQSCSGVAARACGLVSLEPTKIAETLKDRPSWFRDCRNIEVFTMFRAGNGGTIELIYTQMFAPTTLAPARDFWTLRYTTTLENGSLVVCERSLSGSGAGPNAAAAAQFVRAEMLPSGYLIRSCEGGGSIVHIVDHLNLEAWSVPEVLRPLYESSKVVAQKMTIAALRYVRQIAQETSGEVVYGPGRQPAVLRTFSQRLSR
;
A
#
# COMPACT_ATOMS: atom_id res chain seq x y z
N MET A 1 -38.41 -15.84 -26.72
CA MET A 1 -37.59 -16.66 -27.65
C MET A 1 -36.63 -17.48 -26.81
N ALA A 2 -36.99 -18.73 -26.54
CA ALA A 2 -36.16 -19.69 -25.82
C ALA A 2 -35.35 -20.50 -26.85
N MET A 3 -34.04 -20.59 -26.68
CA MET A 3 -33.19 -21.51 -27.43
C MET A 3 -32.68 -22.59 -26.48
N ALA A 4 -33.22 -23.79 -26.64
CA ALA A 4 -32.69 -25.02 -26.09
C ALA A 4 -31.54 -25.51 -26.98
N VAL A 5 -30.39 -25.83 -26.39
CA VAL A 5 -29.27 -26.46 -27.10
C VAL A 5 -29.14 -27.89 -26.59
N ALA A 6 -29.35 -28.83 -27.53
CA ALA A 6 -29.31 -30.27 -27.34
C ALA A 6 -27.89 -30.78 -27.06
N GLN A 7 -27.78 -31.72 -26.12
CA GLN A 7 -26.57 -32.50 -25.88
C GLN A 7 -26.49 -33.67 -26.87
N HIS A 8 -25.55 -33.61 -27.81
CA HIS A 8 -25.16 -34.75 -28.63
C HIS A 8 -24.30 -35.71 -27.78
N ARG A 9 -24.85 -36.88 -27.45
CA ARG A 9 -24.10 -38.06 -27.01
C ARG A 9 -23.73 -38.87 -28.24
N GLU A 10 -22.46 -38.90 -28.60
CA GLU A 10 -21.92 -39.89 -29.53
C GLU A 10 -21.23 -41.01 -28.75
N SER A 11 -21.85 -42.19 -28.82
CA SER A 11 -21.27 -43.48 -28.46
C SER A 11 -20.48 -44.01 -29.66
N SER A 12 -19.16 -44.15 -29.52
CA SER A 12 -18.30 -44.85 -30.46
C SER A 12 -17.61 -46.02 -29.74
N SER A 13 -18.10 -47.23 -30.01
CA SER A 13 -17.43 -48.49 -29.71
C SER A 13 -16.43 -48.79 -30.82
N GLY A 14 -15.18 -49.10 -30.49
CA GLY A 14 -14.24 -49.61 -31.49
C GLY A 14 -12.79 -49.75 -31.03
N SER A 15 -12.41 -51.00 -30.74
CA SER A 15 -11.07 -51.57 -30.94
C SER A 15 -10.01 -51.40 -29.84
N ASN A 16 -9.88 -52.45 -29.02
CA ASN A 16 -8.62 -53.16 -28.73
C ASN A 16 -7.28 -52.41 -28.91
N ILE A 17 -6.92 -51.55 -27.94
CA ILE A 17 -5.53 -51.09 -27.75
C ILE A 17 -5.04 -51.58 -26.37
N ASN A 18 -5.12 -52.89 -26.13
CA ASN A 18 -4.69 -53.49 -24.85
C ASN A 18 -3.66 -54.61 -25.03
N LYS A 19 -2.82 -54.51 -26.07
CA LYS A 19 -1.59 -55.28 -26.16
C LYS A 19 -0.49 -54.37 -26.67
N HIS A 20 0.62 -54.33 -25.94
CA HIS A 20 1.86 -53.60 -26.21
C HIS A 20 2.04 -52.20 -25.57
N LEU A 21 1.79 -52.09 -24.26
CA LEU A 21 2.57 -51.13 -23.47
C LEU A 21 3.99 -51.70 -23.34
N ASP A 22 4.90 -51.15 -24.13
CA ASP A 22 6.35 -51.32 -23.98
C ASP A 22 6.74 -50.99 -22.53
N ASN A 23 6.98 -52.03 -21.74
CA ASN A 23 7.25 -51.95 -20.30
C ASN A 23 8.65 -51.36 -19.96
N GLY A 24 9.35 -50.77 -20.94
CA GLY A 24 10.76 -50.37 -20.84
C GLY A 24 11.05 -48.86 -20.87
N LYS A 25 10.05 -47.98 -21.04
CA LYS A 25 10.30 -46.52 -21.20
C LYS A 25 10.24 -45.69 -19.91
N TYR A 26 9.69 -46.23 -18.83
CA TYR A 26 9.55 -45.51 -17.56
C TYR A 26 10.19 -46.27 -16.41
N VAL A 27 11.28 -45.72 -15.85
CA VAL A 27 11.86 -46.23 -14.62
C VAL A 27 10.96 -45.84 -13.45
N ARG A 28 10.44 -46.83 -12.75
CA ARG A 28 9.89 -46.66 -11.40
C ARG A 28 11.04 -46.81 -10.41
N TYR A 29 11.31 -45.73 -9.69
CA TYR A 29 12.25 -45.73 -8.58
C TYR A 29 11.57 -46.31 -7.33
N THR A 30 12.29 -47.12 -6.55
CA THR A 30 11.83 -47.54 -5.21
C THR A 30 11.88 -46.35 -4.25
N ALA A 31 11.20 -46.45 -3.10
CA ALA A 31 11.20 -45.40 -2.08
C ALA A 31 12.64 -45.08 -1.62
N GLU A 32 13.47 -46.10 -1.38
CA GLU A 32 14.88 -45.94 -0.96
C GLU A 32 15.73 -45.26 -2.04
N GLN A 33 15.49 -45.59 -3.33
CA GLN A 33 16.17 -44.95 -4.46
C GLN A 33 15.78 -43.47 -4.57
N VAL A 34 14.50 -43.15 -4.38
CA VAL A 34 14.02 -41.75 -4.35
C VAL A 34 14.67 -41.00 -3.18
N GLU A 35 14.70 -41.57 -1.99
CA GLU A 35 15.29 -40.94 -0.80
C GLU A 35 16.79 -40.64 -1.00
N ALA A 36 17.55 -41.57 -1.58
CA ALA A 36 18.95 -41.35 -1.90
C ALA A 36 19.17 -40.22 -2.92
N LEU A 37 18.32 -40.16 -3.96
CA LEU A 37 18.36 -39.08 -4.95
C LEU A 37 17.94 -37.73 -4.35
N GLU A 38 16.96 -37.73 -3.43
CA GLU A 38 16.51 -36.53 -2.72
C GLU A 38 17.58 -36.00 -1.76
N ARG A 39 18.33 -36.87 -1.09
CA ARG A 39 19.47 -36.47 -0.23
C ARG A 39 20.54 -35.73 -1.04
N VAL A 40 20.92 -36.27 -2.20
CA VAL A 40 21.87 -35.61 -3.10
C VAL A 40 21.29 -34.33 -3.68
N TYR A 41 19.98 -34.27 -3.94
CA TYR A 41 19.33 -33.06 -4.43
C TYR A 41 19.37 -31.91 -3.43
N ALA A 42 19.23 -32.20 -2.13
CA ALA A 42 19.35 -31.20 -1.08
C ALA A 42 20.74 -30.55 -1.05
N GLU A 43 21.81 -31.31 -1.34
CA GLU A 43 23.18 -30.82 -1.40
C GLU A 43 23.53 -30.16 -2.75
N CYS A 44 23.13 -30.80 -3.86
CA CYS A 44 23.47 -30.38 -5.21
C CYS A 44 22.30 -30.62 -6.19
N PRO A 45 21.44 -29.61 -6.44
CA PRO A 45 20.29 -29.74 -7.33
C PRO A 45 20.66 -29.95 -8.82
N LYS A 46 21.91 -29.67 -9.21
CA LYS A 46 22.42 -29.77 -10.59
C LYS A 46 23.74 -30.57 -10.63
N PRO A 47 23.72 -31.88 -10.34
CA PRO A 47 24.94 -32.66 -10.27
C PRO A 47 25.61 -32.81 -11.63
N SER A 48 26.94 -32.74 -11.65
CA SER A 48 27.77 -32.93 -12.84
C SER A 48 27.67 -34.37 -13.37
N SER A 49 28.17 -34.62 -14.58
CA SER A 49 28.22 -36.00 -15.13
C SER A 49 29.10 -36.91 -14.27
N LEU A 50 30.24 -36.41 -13.81
CA LEU A 50 31.14 -37.13 -12.92
C LEU A 50 30.48 -37.47 -11.58
N ARG A 51 29.79 -36.49 -10.96
CA ARG A 51 29.09 -36.71 -9.69
C ARG A 51 27.95 -37.73 -9.83
N ARG A 52 27.24 -37.75 -10.97
CA ARG A 52 26.22 -38.77 -11.26
C ARG A 52 26.83 -40.18 -11.40
N GLN A 53 28.01 -40.31 -12.00
CA GLN A 53 28.71 -41.60 -12.09
C GLN A 53 29.21 -42.08 -10.73
N GLN A 54 29.75 -41.17 -9.91
CA GLN A 54 30.17 -41.47 -8.53
C GLN A 54 28.98 -41.93 -7.67
N LEU A 55 27.83 -41.26 -7.79
CA LEU A 55 26.62 -41.63 -7.05
C LEU A 55 26.18 -43.08 -7.28
N ILE A 56 26.30 -43.58 -8.51
CA ILE A 56 25.96 -44.98 -8.84
C ILE A 56 26.94 -45.95 -8.17
N LYS A 57 28.21 -45.57 -8.04
CA LYS A 57 29.25 -46.38 -7.38
C LYS A 57 29.13 -46.34 -5.84
N GLU A 58 28.80 -45.18 -5.29
CA GLU A 58 28.70 -44.92 -3.85
C GLU A 58 27.39 -45.47 -3.24
N CYS A 59 26.33 -45.60 -4.04
CA CYS A 59 25.03 -46.11 -3.61
C CYS A 59 24.66 -47.38 -4.37
N PRO A 60 24.93 -48.59 -3.81
CA PRO A 60 24.61 -49.87 -4.45
C PRO A 60 23.14 -50.02 -4.86
N ILE A 61 22.21 -49.37 -4.14
CA ILE A 61 20.79 -49.33 -4.45
C ILE A 61 20.45 -48.63 -5.78
N LEU A 62 21.38 -47.81 -6.32
CA LEU A 62 21.27 -47.13 -7.61
C LEU A 62 22.07 -47.82 -8.72
N SER A 63 22.75 -48.95 -8.43
CA SER A 63 23.64 -49.65 -9.36
C SER A 63 22.96 -50.06 -10.68
N ASN A 64 21.67 -50.35 -10.64
CA ASN A 64 20.86 -50.74 -11.80
C ASN A 64 20.22 -49.56 -12.55
N ILE A 65 20.59 -48.31 -12.20
CA ILE A 65 20.02 -47.10 -12.81
C ILE A 65 21.05 -46.44 -13.71
N GLU A 66 20.66 -46.14 -14.95
CA GLU A 66 21.56 -45.50 -15.90
C GLU A 66 21.84 -44.03 -15.52
N PRO A 67 23.07 -43.51 -15.78
CA PRO A 67 23.41 -42.11 -15.55
C PRO A 67 22.48 -41.10 -16.26
N LYS A 68 21.88 -41.50 -17.40
CA LYS A 68 20.89 -40.71 -18.15
C LYS A 68 19.56 -40.61 -17.38
N GLN A 69 19.12 -41.68 -16.74
CA GLN A 69 17.88 -41.72 -15.96
C GLN A 69 18.01 -40.85 -14.70
N ILE A 70 19.16 -40.89 -14.03
CA ILE A 70 19.48 -39.97 -12.93
C ILE A 70 19.42 -38.51 -13.42
N LYS A 71 19.99 -38.19 -14.59
CA LYS A 71 19.89 -36.84 -15.18
C LYS A 71 18.44 -36.37 -15.30
N VAL A 72 17.59 -37.22 -15.87
CA VAL A 72 16.16 -36.93 -16.11
C VAL A 72 15.43 -36.79 -14.78
N TRP A 73 15.74 -37.61 -13.78
CA TRP A 73 15.17 -37.48 -12.44
C TRP A 73 15.45 -36.10 -11.84
N PHE A 74 16.71 -35.64 -11.86
CA PHE A 74 17.08 -34.31 -11.35
C PHE A 74 16.46 -33.17 -12.17
N GLN A 75 16.30 -33.33 -13.49
CA GLN A 75 15.59 -32.37 -14.33
C GLN A 75 14.10 -32.29 -13.95
N ASN A 76 13.43 -33.42 -13.81
CA ASN A 76 12.03 -33.52 -13.45
C ASN A 76 11.78 -33.03 -12.01
N ARG A 77 12.68 -33.32 -11.08
CA ARG A 77 12.62 -32.82 -9.69
C ARG A 77 12.67 -31.29 -9.65
N ARG A 78 13.62 -30.67 -10.36
CA ARG A 78 13.69 -29.21 -10.47
C ARG A 78 12.46 -28.61 -11.14
N CYS A 79 11.94 -29.27 -12.18
CA CYS A 79 10.72 -28.82 -12.86
C CYS A 79 9.52 -28.85 -11.90
N ARG A 80 9.35 -29.95 -11.16
CA ARG A 80 8.27 -30.14 -10.18
C ARG A 80 8.37 -29.18 -9.01
N ASP A 81 9.57 -28.94 -8.49
CA ASP A 81 9.77 -27.96 -7.42
C ASP A 81 9.46 -26.54 -7.91
N LYS A 82 9.93 -26.17 -9.11
CA LYS A 82 9.59 -24.88 -9.73
C LYS A 82 8.08 -24.73 -9.92
N GLN A 83 7.39 -25.78 -10.39
CA GLN A 83 5.93 -25.79 -10.52
C GLN A 83 5.24 -25.64 -9.17
N LYS A 84 5.71 -26.32 -8.12
CA LYS A 84 5.14 -26.22 -6.76
C LYS A 84 5.31 -24.81 -6.19
N THR A 85 6.49 -24.22 -6.32
CA THR A 85 6.75 -22.83 -5.92
C THR A 85 5.87 -21.85 -6.70
N GLU A 86 5.77 -22.03 -8.01
CA GLU A 86 4.95 -21.16 -8.86
C GLU A 86 3.45 -21.29 -8.56
N ALA A 87 2.95 -22.51 -8.35
CA ALA A 87 1.58 -22.75 -7.95
C ALA A 87 1.25 -22.09 -6.61
N SER A 88 2.16 -22.20 -5.63
CA SER A 88 2.03 -21.50 -4.34
C SER A 88 2.01 -19.97 -4.51
N ARG A 89 2.91 -19.43 -5.35
CA ARG A 89 2.95 -18.00 -5.69
C ARG A 89 1.64 -17.54 -6.32
N LEU A 90 1.14 -18.28 -7.30
CA LEU A 90 -0.13 -18.00 -7.98
C LEU A 90 -1.31 -18.06 -7.02
N GLN A 91 -1.33 -19.05 -6.11
CA GLN A 91 -2.38 -19.17 -5.10
C GLN A 91 -2.38 -17.95 -4.16
N THR A 92 -1.20 -17.49 -3.74
CA THR A 92 -1.06 -16.25 -2.95
C THR A 92 -1.58 -15.04 -3.73
N VAL A 93 -1.14 -14.85 -4.99
CA VAL A 93 -1.61 -13.73 -5.82
C VAL A 93 -3.13 -13.78 -6.03
N ASN A 94 -3.70 -14.97 -6.23
CA ASN A 94 -5.14 -15.14 -6.44
C ASN A 94 -5.94 -14.75 -5.19
N ARG A 95 -5.47 -15.12 -3.98
CA ARG A 95 -6.07 -14.65 -2.72
C ARG A 95 -6.04 -13.12 -2.63
N LYS A 96 -4.91 -12.49 -2.97
CA LYS A 96 -4.76 -11.03 -2.97
C LYS A 96 -5.70 -10.35 -3.96
N LEU A 97 -5.82 -10.91 -5.17
CA LEU A 97 -6.71 -10.37 -6.20
C LEU A 97 -8.18 -10.49 -5.80
N ASN A 98 -8.58 -11.61 -5.20
CA ASN A 98 -9.95 -11.80 -4.70
C ASN A 98 -10.28 -10.83 -3.57
N ALA A 99 -9.36 -10.60 -2.63
CA ALA A 99 -9.54 -9.59 -1.57
C ALA A 99 -9.70 -8.18 -2.17
N MET A 100 -8.88 -7.83 -3.17
CA MET A 100 -8.98 -6.53 -3.85
C MET A 100 -10.28 -6.38 -4.65
N ASN A 101 -10.71 -7.42 -5.36
CA ASN A 101 -11.98 -7.44 -6.09
C ASN A 101 -13.17 -7.26 -5.15
N LYS A 102 -13.16 -7.89 -3.97
CA LYS A 102 -14.22 -7.73 -2.96
C LYS A 102 -14.36 -6.27 -2.54
N LEU A 103 -13.24 -5.60 -2.20
CA LEU A 103 -13.27 -4.18 -1.84
C LEU A 103 -13.73 -3.29 -3.00
N LEU A 104 -13.31 -3.60 -4.23
CA LEU A 104 -13.76 -2.85 -5.40
C LEU A 104 -15.28 -2.94 -5.56
N MET A 105 -15.87 -4.11 -5.30
CA MET A 105 -17.33 -4.28 -5.28
C MET A 105 -17.99 -3.52 -4.13
N GLU A 106 -17.40 -3.52 -2.94
CA GLU A 106 -17.92 -2.77 -1.78
C GLU A 106 -17.89 -1.25 -2.02
N GLU A 107 -16.81 -0.71 -2.58
CA GLU A 107 -16.74 0.71 -2.96
C GLU A 107 -17.72 1.04 -4.11
N ASN A 108 -17.91 0.12 -5.06
CA ASN A 108 -18.90 0.31 -6.12
C ASN A 108 -20.33 0.39 -5.54
N ASP A 109 -20.68 -0.50 -4.62
CA ASP A 109 -21.97 -0.48 -3.93
C ASP A 109 -22.16 0.81 -3.11
N ARG A 110 -21.12 1.24 -2.39
CA ARG A 110 -21.13 2.51 -1.64
C ARG A 110 -21.32 3.71 -2.57
N LEU A 111 -20.63 3.76 -3.70
CA LEU A 111 -20.77 4.82 -4.70
C LEU A 111 -22.16 4.79 -5.34
N GLN A 112 -22.71 3.62 -5.64
CA GLN A 112 -24.08 3.48 -6.14
C GLN A 112 -25.10 4.03 -5.14
N LYS A 113 -24.94 3.76 -3.85
CA LYS A 113 -25.78 4.33 -2.79
C LYS A 113 -25.67 5.86 -2.74
N GLN A 114 -24.45 6.39 -2.80
CA GLN A 114 -24.22 7.84 -2.79
C GLN A 114 -24.83 8.52 -4.03
N VAL A 115 -24.68 7.92 -5.22
CA VAL A 115 -25.32 8.41 -6.44
C VAL A 115 -26.85 8.38 -6.30
N SER A 116 -27.41 7.30 -5.77
CA SER A 116 -28.86 7.17 -5.57
C SER A 116 -29.39 8.25 -4.62
N GLN A 117 -28.67 8.52 -3.53
CA GLN A 117 -29.00 9.60 -2.60
C GLN A 117 -28.96 10.97 -3.28
N LEU A 118 -27.87 11.29 -4.00
CA LEU A 118 -27.74 12.57 -4.70
C LEU A 118 -28.79 12.74 -5.81
N VAL A 119 -29.20 11.67 -6.48
CA VAL A 119 -30.28 11.70 -7.48
C VAL A 119 -31.62 12.02 -6.80
N ASN A 120 -31.90 11.41 -5.65
CA ASN A 120 -33.12 11.69 -4.87
C ASN A 120 -33.14 13.14 -4.35
N GLU A 121 -32.03 13.61 -3.78
CA GLU A 121 -31.89 15.01 -3.32
C GLU A 121 -32.04 16.00 -4.48
N ASN A 122 -31.44 15.73 -5.63
CA ASN A 122 -31.63 16.54 -6.85
C ASN A 122 -33.08 16.53 -7.34
N GLY A 123 -33.75 15.37 -7.30
CA GLY A 123 -35.17 15.27 -7.63
C GLY A 123 -36.01 16.15 -6.72
N TYR A 124 -35.77 16.08 -5.41
CA TYR A 124 -36.46 16.88 -4.41
C TYR A 124 -36.20 18.39 -4.58
N MET A 125 -34.95 18.81 -4.80
CA MET A 125 -34.61 20.22 -5.05
C MET A 125 -35.27 20.74 -6.33
N LYS A 126 -35.29 19.97 -7.42
CA LYS A 126 -36.02 20.33 -8.65
C LYS A 126 -37.50 20.48 -8.39
N GLN A 127 -38.09 19.59 -7.58
CA GLN A 127 -39.50 19.66 -7.20
C GLN A 127 -39.80 20.91 -6.38
N GLN A 128 -38.95 21.25 -5.40
CA GLN A 128 -39.06 22.50 -4.65
C GLN A 128 -38.95 23.74 -5.56
N LEU A 129 -38.02 23.79 -6.52
CA LEU A 129 -37.91 24.90 -7.46
C LEU A 129 -39.16 25.04 -8.35
N HIS A 130 -39.76 23.92 -8.78
CA HIS A 130 -41.03 23.96 -9.52
C HIS A 130 -42.22 24.39 -8.63
N THR A 131 -42.23 24.04 -7.34
CA THR A 131 -43.26 24.49 -6.38
C THR A 131 -43.11 25.97 -6.00
N VAL A 132 -41.88 26.46 -5.84
CA VAL A 132 -41.57 27.88 -5.56
C VAL A 132 -41.93 28.75 -6.76
N ASN A 133 -41.63 28.32 -8.00
CA ASN A 133 -42.04 29.04 -9.21
C ASN A 133 -43.58 29.08 -9.42
N ALA A 134 -44.34 28.19 -8.77
CA ALA A 134 -45.80 28.23 -8.76
C ALA A 134 -46.37 29.08 -7.60
N SER A 135 -45.55 29.51 -6.64
CA SER A 135 -46.00 30.17 -5.40
C SER A 135 -45.33 31.52 -5.08
N THR A 136 -44.45 32.04 -5.94
CA THR A 136 -43.87 33.39 -5.77
C THR A 136 -44.34 34.35 -6.85
N ASN A 137 -45.55 34.90 -6.68
CA ASN A 137 -45.65 36.35 -6.72
C ASN A 137 -45.49 36.84 -5.28
N ASP A 138 -44.46 37.66 -5.10
CA ASP A 138 -44.22 38.56 -3.98
C ASP A 138 -43.40 38.06 -2.78
N ALA A 139 -42.69 39.03 -2.21
CA ALA A 139 -41.85 39.01 -1.00
C ALA A 139 -40.39 38.48 -1.10
N SER A 140 -39.55 39.40 -1.57
CA SER A 140 -38.19 39.74 -1.09
C SER A 140 -37.74 39.12 0.25
N CYS A 141 -36.56 38.50 0.29
CA CYS A 141 -35.79 38.31 1.52
C CYS A 141 -34.30 38.64 1.30
N ASP A 142 -33.80 39.50 2.18
CA ASP A 142 -32.41 39.90 2.31
C ASP A 142 -31.85 39.14 3.52
N SER A 143 -30.78 38.35 3.35
CA SER A 143 -30.05 37.80 4.49
C SER A 143 -28.57 37.64 4.14
N VAL A 144 -27.78 38.54 4.73
CA VAL A 144 -26.32 38.59 4.63
C VAL A 144 -25.72 37.51 5.53
N VAL A 145 -24.99 36.58 4.91
CA VAL A 145 -24.08 35.65 5.57
C VAL A 145 -22.75 36.35 5.82
N THR A 146 -22.32 36.45 7.08
CA THR A 146 -20.89 36.42 7.43
C THR A 146 -20.73 36.01 8.90
N THR A 147 -20.20 34.81 9.14
CA THR A 147 -19.55 34.45 10.40
C THR A 147 -18.06 34.22 10.12
N PRO A 148 -17.14 35.03 10.68
CA PRO A 148 -15.73 34.68 10.74
C PRO A 148 -15.50 33.79 11.97
N HIS A 149 -15.19 32.50 11.76
CA HIS A 149 -14.75 31.62 12.84
C HIS A 149 -13.35 32.03 13.32
N SER A 150 -13.31 32.72 14.46
CA SER A 150 -12.09 33.04 15.19
C SER A 150 -11.64 31.81 15.99
N LEU A 151 -10.43 31.32 15.71
CA LEU A 151 -9.77 30.19 16.37
C LEU A 151 -9.31 30.61 17.78
N LYS A 152 -9.93 30.04 18.82
CA LYS A 152 -9.49 30.18 20.21
C LYS A 152 -8.77 28.91 20.69
N ASP A 153 -7.58 29.13 21.23
CA ASP A 153 -6.77 28.27 22.10
C ASP A 153 -6.47 26.83 21.65
N VAL A 154 -5.22 26.61 21.20
CA VAL A 154 -4.56 25.30 20.99
C VAL A 154 -4.53 24.45 22.28
N ASN A 155 -4.84 25.05 23.43
CA ASN A 155 -4.92 24.36 24.73
C ASN A 155 -6.33 23.84 25.07
N ASN A 156 -7.34 24.06 24.22
CA ASN A 156 -8.69 23.53 24.45
C ASN A 156 -8.87 22.14 23.82
N PRO A 157 -9.02 21.06 24.61
CA PRO A 157 -9.16 19.71 24.08
C PRO A 157 -10.39 19.53 23.17
N ALA A 158 -11.46 20.30 23.37
CA ALA A 158 -12.64 20.26 22.50
C ALA A 158 -12.37 20.85 21.11
N GLY A 159 -11.57 21.91 21.02
CA GLY A 159 -11.17 22.53 19.75
C GLY A 159 -10.28 21.60 18.91
N LEU A 160 -9.33 20.93 19.57
CA LEU A 160 -8.45 19.96 18.90
C LEU A 160 -9.21 18.75 18.34
N LEU A 161 -10.24 18.27 19.06
CA LEU A 161 -11.09 17.18 18.56
C LEU A 161 -11.87 17.59 17.31
N SER A 162 -12.45 18.80 17.28
CA SER A 162 -13.13 19.30 16.08
C SER A 162 -12.19 19.38 14.87
N ILE A 163 -10.96 19.85 15.08
CA ILE A 163 -9.92 19.86 14.04
C ILE A 163 -9.60 18.42 13.59
N ALA A 164 -9.44 17.49 14.53
CA ALA A 164 -9.16 16.08 14.26
C ALA A 164 -10.26 15.42 13.42
N GLU A 165 -11.54 15.63 13.77
CA GLU A 165 -12.69 15.09 13.04
C GLU A 165 -12.83 15.70 11.64
N GLY A 166 -12.61 17.02 11.49
CA GLY A 166 -12.56 17.67 10.19
C GLY A 166 -11.41 17.12 9.32
N THR A 167 -10.25 16.87 9.93
CA THR A 167 -9.09 16.25 9.27
C THR A 167 -9.44 14.86 8.77
N LEU A 168 -10.07 14.04 9.60
CA LEU A 168 -10.49 12.68 9.26
C LEU A 168 -11.42 12.69 8.05
N LYS A 169 -12.44 13.55 8.05
CA LYS A 169 -13.41 13.65 6.95
C LYS A 169 -12.73 14.00 5.63
N GLU A 170 -11.87 15.02 5.61
CA GLU A 170 -11.16 15.44 4.40
C GLU A 170 -10.09 14.44 3.95
N PHE A 171 -9.37 13.82 4.90
CA PHE A 171 -8.41 12.77 4.58
C PHE A 171 -9.10 11.58 3.89
N LEU A 172 -10.24 11.12 4.41
CA LEU A 172 -10.98 10.01 3.83
C LEU A 172 -11.47 10.34 2.40
N SER A 173 -11.92 11.57 2.15
CA SER A 173 -12.35 11.99 0.81
C SER A 173 -11.20 12.00 -0.20
N LYS A 174 -9.95 12.25 0.23
CA LYS A 174 -8.74 12.12 -0.60
C LYS A 174 -8.30 10.66 -0.79
N ALA A 175 -8.37 9.86 0.28
CA ALA A 175 -7.88 8.50 0.30
C ALA A 175 -8.72 7.53 -0.54
N THR A 176 -10.05 7.72 -0.53
CA THR A 176 -11.00 6.82 -1.22
C THR A 176 -11.85 7.52 -2.27
N GLY A 177 -12.03 8.84 -2.18
CA GLY A 177 -12.87 9.62 -3.09
C GLY A 177 -12.12 10.30 -4.24
N THR A 178 -12.81 11.27 -4.84
CA THR A 178 -12.38 12.10 -5.98
C THR A 178 -12.08 13.56 -5.57
N ALA A 179 -11.90 13.83 -4.27
CA ALA A 179 -11.67 15.18 -3.76
C ALA A 179 -10.40 15.84 -4.32
N VAL A 180 -9.47 15.03 -4.85
CA VAL A 180 -8.29 15.46 -5.58
C VAL A 180 -8.32 14.75 -6.93
N ASP A 181 -7.99 15.48 -7.99
CA ASP A 181 -7.82 14.89 -9.32
C ASP A 181 -6.53 14.06 -9.35
N TRP A 182 -6.70 12.75 -9.25
CA TRP A 182 -5.63 11.77 -9.15
C TRP A 182 -5.28 11.22 -10.52
N VAL A 183 -4.08 11.53 -11.00
CA VAL A 183 -3.51 10.99 -12.23
C VAL A 183 -2.53 9.87 -11.90
N GLN A 184 -2.63 8.74 -12.59
CA GLN A 184 -1.70 7.64 -12.40
C GLN A 184 -0.25 8.09 -12.65
N MET A 185 0.66 7.70 -11.77
CA MET A 185 2.08 8.05 -11.87
C MET A 185 2.70 7.50 -13.17
N PRO A 186 3.32 8.36 -14.01
CA PRO A 186 3.97 7.92 -15.25
C PRO A 186 5.09 6.92 -15.00
N GLY A 187 5.18 5.89 -15.86
CA GLY A 187 6.22 4.86 -15.79
C GLY A 187 5.93 3.72 -14.79
N MET A 188 4.81 3.74 -14.10
CA MET A 188 4.37 2.64 -13.23
C MET A 188 3.50 1.66 -14.02
N LYS A 189 4.01 0.44 -14.28
CA LYS A 189 3.23 -0.62 -14.93
C LYS A 189 2.39 -1.36 -13.89
N PRO A 190 1.05 -1.41 -14.02
CA PRO A 190 0.23 -2.30 -13.21
C PRO A 190 0.56 -3.76 -13.56
N GLY A 191 0.62 -4.61 -12.54
CA GLY A 191 0.97 -6.02 -12.70
C GLY A 191 1.03 -6.76 -11.37
N PRO A 192 1.08 -8.10 -11.38
CA PRO A 192 1.06 -8.94 -10.17
C PRO A 192 2.26 -8.68 -9.24
N ASP A 193 3.38 -8.18 -9.78
CA ASP A 193 4.58 -7.84 -9.01
C ASP A 193 4.64 -6.35 -8.61
N SER A 194 3.56 -5.57 -8.87
CA SER A 194 3.53 -4.16 -8.51
C SER A 194 3.62 -3.95 -7.00
N VAL A 195 4.37 -2.92 -6.60
CA VAL A 195 4.47 -2.46 -5.20
C VAL A 195 3.15 -1.86 -4.72
N GLY A 196 2.34 -1.31 -5.63
CA GLY A 196 1.07 -0.67 -5.34
C GLY A 196 0.57 0.15 -6.53
N ILE A 197 -0.58 0.77 -6.37
CA ILE A 197 -1.10 1.78 -7.29
C ILE A 197 -0.67 3.14 -6.76
N PHE A 198 -0.06 3.94 -7.62
CA PHE A 198 0.45 5.26 -7.26
C PHE A 198 -0.17 6.32 -8.16
N ALA A 199 -0.65 7.39 -7.55
CA ALA A 199 -1.22 8.53 -8.25
C ALA A 199 -0.64 9.83 -7.68
N ILE A 200 -0.63 10.88 -8.50
CA ILE A 200 -0.24 12.23 -8.14
C ILE A 200 -1.30 13.20 -8.62
N SER A 201 -1.33 14.39 -8.03
CA SER A 201 -2.12 15.50 -8.58
C SER A 201 -1.21 16.54 -9.21
N GLN A 202 -1.66 17.12 -10.31
CA GLN A 202 -1.01 18.22 -11.02
C GLN A 202 -1.77 19.54 -10.88
N SER A 203 -2.98 19.52 -10.32
CA SER A 203 -3.92 20.64 -10.27
C SER A 203 -4.32 21.02 -8.85
N CYS A 204 -3.67 20.44 -7.82
CA CYS A 204 -3.92 20.78 -6.43
C CYS A 204 -3.09 22.00 -5.98
N SER A 205 -3.52 22.63 -4.89
CA SER A 205 -2.68 23.57 -4.15
C SER A 205 -1.53 22.81 -3.49
N GLY A 206 -0.28 23.18 -3.79
CA GLY A 206 0.90 22.45 -3.32
C GLY A 206 1.14 21.15 -4.10
N VAL A 207 1.59 20.12 -3.40
CA VAL A 207 1.95 18.81 -3.98
C VAL A 207 1.16 17.70 -3.31
N ALA A 208 0.65 16.77 -4.11
CA ALA A 208 -0.15 15.66 -3.60
C ALA A 208 0.18 14.34 -4.28
N ALA A 209 0.32 13.30 -3.47
CA ALA A 209 0.56 11.93 -3.88
C ALA A 209 -0.32 10.95 -3.10
N ARG A 210 -0.75 9.89 -3.77
CA ARG A 210 -1.55 8.81 -3.18
C ARG A 210 -0.97 7.46 -3.55
N ALA A 211 -0.94 6.54 -2.59
CA ALA A 211 -0.65 5.14 -2.83
C ALA A 211 -1.76 4.24 -2.29
N CYS A 212 -1.97 3.11 -2.95
CA CYS A 212 -2.77 2.01 -2.44
C CYS A 212 -2.01 0.69 -2.65
N GLY A 213 -1.95 -0.16 -1.64
CA GLY A 213 -1.32 -1.47 -1.77
C GLY A 213 -1.66 -2.43 -0.64
N LEU A 214 -1.49 -3.72 -0.93
CA LEU A 214 -1.66 -4.79 0.06
C LEU A 214 -0.34 -5.07 0.79
N VAL A 215 -0.44 -5.22 2.10
CA VAL A 215 0.66 -5.51 3.00
C VAL A 215 0.28 -6.70 3.88
N SER A 216 1.16 -7.68 4.00
CA SER A 216 0.95 -8.86 4.86
C SER A 216 1.27 -8.58 6.33
N LEU A 217 0.69 -7.51 6.89
CA LEU A 217 0.77 -7.13 8.30
C LEU A 217 -0.61 -6.68 8.81
N GLU A 218 -0.82 -6.77 10.11
CA GLU A 218 -2.02 -6.27 10.79
C GLU A 218 -2.06 -4.73 10.87
N PRO A 219 -3.25 -4.12 10.97
CA PRO A 219 -3.38 -2.66 10.89
C PRO A 219 -2.53 -1.90 11.91
N THR A 220 -2.53 -2.35 13.16
CA THR A 220 -1.79 -1.69 14.26
C THR A 220 -0.30 -1.67 13.97
N LYS A 221 0.28 -2.80 13.54
CA LYS A 221 1.70 -2.89 13.22
C LYS A 221 2.09 -1.97 12.07
N ILE A 222 1.23 -1.86 11.05
CA ILE A 222 1.43 -0.95 9.92
C ILE A 222 1.41 0.50 10.40
N ALA A 223 0.41 0.88 11.22
CA ALA A 223 0.30 2.23 11.74
C ALA A 223 1.53 2.63 12.58
N GLU A 224 1.98 1.77 13.49
CA GLU A 224 3.19 2.01 14.30
C GLU A 224 4.44 2.15 13.42
N THR A 225 4.60 1.27 12.42
CA THR A 225 5.73 1.30 11.48
C THR A 225 5.75 2.61 10.68
N LEU A 226 4.58 3.07 10.23
CA LEU A 226 4.46 4.30 9.44
C LEU A 226 4.57 5.58 10.28
N LYS A 227 4.17 5.53 11.56
CA LYS A 227 4.35 6.64 12.50
C LYS A 227 5.82 6.92 12.81
N ASP A 228 6.68 5.89 12.78
CA ASP A 228 8.13 6.00 12.94
C ASP A 228 8.82 6.47 11.64
N ARG A 229 8.48 7.70 11.19
CA ARG A 229 9.05 8.28 9.97
C ARG A 229 10.59 8.28 9.93
N PRO A 230 11.33 8.58 11.02
CA PRO A 230 12.80 8.56 10.99
C PRO A 230 13.41 7.21 10.60
N SER A 231 12.68 6.10 10.74
CA SER A 231 13.15 4.77 10.35
C SER A 231 12.98 4.45 8.87
N TRP A 232 12.32 5.30 8.07
CA TRP A 232 12.11 5.00 6.65
C TRP A 232 12.10 6.21 5.73
N PHE A 233 11.76 7.39 6.24
CA PHE A 233 11.74 8.62 5.49
C PHE A 233 13.09 9.33 5.65
N ARG A 234 13.97 9.19 4.65
CA ARG A 234 15.33 9.73 4.68
C ARG A 234 15.41 11.25 4.91
N ASP A 235 14.43 11.99 4.38
CA ASP A 235 14.40 13.44 4.51
C ASP A 235 13.83 13.86 5.88
N CYS A 236 13.30 12.94 6.69
CA CYS A 236 12.88 13.20 8.07
C CYS A 236 14.09 13.28 9.00
N ARG A 237 14.38 14.48 9.49
CA ARG A 237 15.46 14.72 10.46
C ARG A 237 15.07 14.33 11.87
N ASN A 238 13.89 14.76 12.31
CA ASN A 238 13.41 14.52 13.67
C ASN A 238 11.89 14.53 13.71
N ILE A 239 11.32 13.75 14.63
CA ILE A 239 9.91 13.81 15.03
C ILE A 239 9.85 13.84 16.54
N GLU A 240 9.15 14.84 17.06
CA GLU A 240 8.90 15.00 18.49
C GLU A 240 7.39 15.06 18.73
N VAL A 241 6.90 14.19 19.61
CA VAL A 241 5.51 14.22 20.08
C VAL A 241 5.48 15.08 21.33
N PHE A 242 4.92 16.28 21.22
CA PHE A 242 4.90 17.28 22.30
C PHE A 242 3.85 16.96 23.35
N THR A 243 2.67 16.52 22.92
CA THR A 243 1.58 16.13 23.82
C THR A 243 0.66 15.14 23.14
N MET A 244 -0.05 14.37 23.96
CA MET A 244 -1.00 13.35 23.54
C MET A 244 -2.28 13.46 24.38
N PHE A 245 -3.42 13.45 23.70
CA PHE A 245 -4.74 13.49 24.29
C PHE A 245 -5.53 12.26 23.84
N ARG A 246 -6.22 11.60 24.77
CA ARG A 246 -7.21 10.60 24.40
C ARG A 246 -8.52 11.31 24.08
N ALA A 247 -9.04 11.08 22.89
CA ALA A 247 -10.38 11.49 22.53
C ALA A 247 -11.39 10.56 23.21
N GLY A 248 -12.52 11.11 23.69
CA GLY A 248 -13.54 10.34 24.42
C GLY A 248 -14.19 9.22 23.60
N ASN A 249 -14.00 9.21 22.28
CA ASN A 249 -14.47 8.20 21.34
C ASN A 249 -13.45 7.05 21.11
N GLY A 250 -12.38 6.96 21.92
CA GLY A 250 -11.33 5.96 21.78
C GLY A 250 -10.22 6.33 20.79
N GLY A 251 -10.33 7.48 20.11
CA GLY A 251 -9.25 8.04 19.31
C GLY A 251 -8.12 8.63 20.15
N THR A 252 -6.98 8.90 19.51
CA THR A 252 -5.81 9.56 20.13
C THR A 252 -5.37 10.72 19.27
N ILE A 253 -5.22 11.90 19.87
CA ILE A 253 -4.72 13.12 19.23
C ILE A 253 -3.30 13.37 19.74
N GLU A 254 -2.37 13.62 18.84
CA GLU A 254 -0.97 13.89 19.13
C GLU A 254 -0.59 15.23 18.48
N LEU A 255 0.07 16.12 19.22
CA LEU A 255 0.70 17.31 18.63
C LEU A 255 2.16 17.00 18.32
N ILE A 256 2.55 17.20 17.07
CA ILE A 256 3.81 16.71 16.54
C ILE A 256 4.57 17.84 15.89
N TYR A 257 5.85 17.92 16.25
CA TYR A 257 6.81 18.73 15.54
C TYR A 257 7.70 17.83 14.69
N THR A 258 7.71 18.07 13.38
CA THR A 258 8.54 17.33 12.43
C THR A 258 9.55 18.26 11.80
N GLN A 259 10.81 17.85 11.79
CA GLN A 259 11.88 18.54 11.06
C GLN A 259 12.29 17.71 9.84
N MET A 260 12.48 18.37 8.71
CA MET A 260 12.94 17.77 7.47
C MET A 260 14.24 18.40 6.99
N PHE A 261 15.15 17.58 6.47
CA PHE A 261 16.31 18.07 5.75
C PHE A 261 15.90 18.78 4.46
N ALA A 262 16.68 19.80 4.07
CA ALA A 262 16.54 20.39 2.76
C ALA A 262 17.03 19.40 1.68
N PRO A 263 16.34 19.29 0.53
CA PRO A 263 16.81 18.52 -0.62
C PRO A 263 18.20 18.91 -1.12
N THR A 264 18.65 20.14 -0.85
CA THR A 264 19.96 20.68 -1.24
C THR A 264 20.47 21.65 -0.18
N THR A 265 21.77 21.92 -0.16
CA THR A 265 22.38 22.94 0.73
C THR A 265 22.09 24.39 0.32
N LEU A 266 21.46 24.60 -0.84
CA LEU A 266 21.13 25.92 -1.39
C LEU A 266 19.76 26.45 -0.94
N ALA A 267 19.06 25.72 -0.07
CA ALA A 267 17.75 26.09 0.43
C ALA A 267 17.62 25.73 1.92
N PRO A 268 16.82 26.49 2.69
CA PRO A 268 16.58 26.19 4.10
C PRO A 268 15.81 24.87 4.30
N ALA A 269 15.98 24.26 5.46
CA ALA A 269 15.24 23.07 5.87
C ALA A 269 13.76 23.38 6.14
N ARG A 270 12.90 22.36 6.17
CA ARG A 270 11.46 22.52 6.46
C ARG A 270 11.12 21.99 7.84
N ASP A 271 10.17 22.62 8.49
CA ASP A 271 9.52 22.07 9.68
C ASP A 271 8.00 22.05 9.50
N PHE A 272 7.35 21.19 10.28
CA PHE A 272 5.90 21.07 10.34
C PHE A 272 5.47 21.04 11.80
N TRP A 273 4.38 21.74 12.09
CA TRP A 273 3.67 21.64 13.34
C TRP A 273 2.27 21.13 13.07
N THR A 274 2.02 19.89 13.49
CA THR A 274 0.84 19.12 13.06
C THR A 274 0.07 18.54 14.23
N LEU A 275 -1.22 18.33 13.99
CA LEU A 275 -2.09 17.49 14.79
C LEU A 275 -2.26 16.16 14.04
N ARG A 276 -1.88 15.06 14.69
CA ARG A 276 -2.09 13.69 14.21
C ARG A 276 -3.20 13.03 15.02
N TYR A 277 -4.23 12.57 14.34
CA TYR A 277 -5.35 11.85 14.92
C TYR A 277 -5.33 10.38 14.50
N THR A 278 -5.38 9.48 15.47
CA THR A 278 -5.47 8.03 15.27
C THR A 278 -6.79 7.52 15.81
N THR A 279 -7.59 6.85 14.99
CA THR A 279 -8.89 6.31 15.39
C THR A 279 -9.23 5.06 14.62
N THR A 280 -10.10 4.23 15.19
CA THR A 280 -10.72 3.10 14.50
C THR A 280 -12.12 3.51 14.04
N LEU A 281 -12.47 3.22 12.80
CA LEU A 281 -13.81 3.46 12.25
C LEU A 281 -14.76 2.32 12.66
N GLU A 282 -16.07 2.54 12.51
CA GLU A 282 -17.11 1.56 12.82
C GLU A 282 -16.93 0.22 12.08
N ASN A 283 -16.40 0.27 10.85
CA ASN A 283 -16.11 -0.92 10.05
C ASN A 283 -14.78 -1.63 10.44
N GLY A 284 -14.16 -1.23 11.55
CA GLY A 284 -12.90 -1.80 12.05
C GLY A 284 -11.63 -1.31 11.33
N SER A 285 -11.75 -0.40 10.35
CA SER A 285 -10.58 0.18 9.68
C SER A 285 -9.83 1.13 10.62
N LEU A 286 -8.50 1.05 10.63
CA LEU A 286 -7.65 1.97 11.38
C LEU A 286 -7.28 3.17 10.51
N VAL A 287 -7.44 4.37 11.04
CA VAL A 287 -7.07 5.62 10.37
C VAL A 287 -6.07 6.39 11.22
N VAL A 288 -5.01 6.87 10.58
CA VAL A 288 -4.08 7.86 11.13
C VAL A 288 -4.09 9.03 10.16
N CYS A 289 -4.71 10.15 10.52
CA CYS A 289 -4.71 11.36 9.70
C CYS A 289 -3.95 12.50 10.39
N GLU A 290 -3.34 13.37 9.61
CA GLU A 290 -2.49 14.46 10.10
C GLU A 290 -2.72 15.72 9.28
N ARG A 291 -2.69 16.87 9.95
CA ARG A 291 -2.72 18.19 9.31
C ARG A 291 -1.92 19.21 10.12
N SER A 292 -1.44 20.25 9.46
CA SER A 292 -0.87 21.42 10.13
C SER A 292 -1.92 22.22 10.89
N LEU A 293 -1.51 22.78 12.02
CA LEU A 293 -2.31 23.72 12.78
C LEU A 293 -2.10 25.14 12.23
N SER A 294 -3.01 25.59 11.35
CA SER A 294 -2.96 26.94 10.77
C SER A 294 -2.99 28.03 11.86
N GLY A 295 -2.17 29.08 11.73
CA GLY A 295 -2.15 30.23 12.65
C GLY A 295 -1.32 30.08 13.94
N SER A 296 -0.60 28.97 14.12
CA SER A 296 0.15 28.65 15.35
C SER A 296 1.63 29.09 15.32
N GLY A 297 1.89 30.38 15.05
CA GLY A 297 3.18 31.04 15.27
C GLY A 297 4.45 30.24 14.94
N ALA A 298 5.51 30.44 15.73
CA ALA A 298 6.82 29.80 15.60
C ALA A 298 6.83 28.26 15.80
N GLY A 299 5.66 27.61 15.97
CA GLY A 299 5.61 26.25 16.52
C GLY A 299 6.07 26.22 17.99
N PRO A 300 6.57 25.08 18.50
CA PRO A 300 6.85 24.93 19.92
C PRO A 300 8.08 25.70 20.41
N ASN A 301 8.98 26.12 19.51
CA ASN A 301 10.21 26.84 19.87
C ASN A 301 10.54 27.95 18.85
N ALA A 302 10.56 29.20 19.32
CA ALA A 302 10.91 30.38 18.52
C ALA A 302 12.34 30.35 17.94
N ALA A 303 13.30 29.74 18.65
CA ALA A 303 14.67 29.61 18.14
C ALA A 303 14.77 28.58 17.02
N ALA A 304 13.97 27.50 17.08
CA ALA A 304 13.87 26.55 15.99
C ALA A 304 13.19 27.17 14.77
N ALA A 305 12.13 27.96 14.97
CA ALA A 305 11.43 28.67 13.88
C ALA A 305 12.33 29.56 13.01
N ALA A 306 13.45 30.06 13.55
CA ALA A 306 14.39 30.89 12.81
C ALA A 306 15.30 30.10 11.84
N GLN A 307 15.41 28.78 11.99
CA GLN A 307 16.31 27.93 11.21
C GLN A 307 15.60 27.14 10.08
N PHE A 308 14.26 27.15 10.08
CA PHE A 308 13.44 26.36 9.16
C PHE A 308 12.38 27.24 8.49
N VAL A 309 11.96 26.84 7.30
CA VAL A 309 10.75 27.37 6.66
C VAL A 309 9.58 26.48 7.04
N ARG A 310 8.55 27.06 7.66
CA ARG A 310 7.33 26.35 8.06
C ARG A 310 6.53 25.93 6.85
N ALA A 311 6.56 24.65 6.55
CA ALA A 311 5.72 24.04 5.55
C ALA A 311 4.35 23.66 6.14
N GLU A 312 3.37 23.48 5.26
CA GLU A 312 2.01 23.12 5.62
C GLU A 312 1.70 21.68 5.18
N MET A 313 1.17 20.88 6.09
CA MET A 313 0.57 19.59 5.79
C MET A 313 -0.94 19.76 5.69
N LEU A 314 -1.49 19.62 4.49
CA LEU A 314 -2.92 19.48 4.28
C LEU A 314 -3.35 18.07 4.72
N PRO A 315 -4.65 17.81 4.95
CA PRO A 315 -5.10 16.51 5.45
C PRO A 315 -4.53 15.33 4.67
N SER A 316 -3.66 14.60 5.37
CA SER A 316 -2.77 13.53 4.89
C SER A 316 -2.84 12.36 5.86
N GLY A 317 -2.27 11.21 5.52
CA GLY A 317 -2.18 10.08 6.44
C GLY A 317 -2.41 8.71 5.81
N TYR A 318 -2.89 7.78 6.63
CA TYR A 318 -3.01 6.36 6.33
C TYR A 318 -4.41 5.84 6.69
N LEU A 319 -5.04 5.14 5.74
CA LEU A 319 -6.24 4.34 5.97
C LEU A 319 -5.87 2.87 5.79
N ILE A 320 -6.04 2.08 6.84
CA ILE A 320 -5.58 0.70 6.91
C ILE A 320 -6.77 -0.20 7.18
N ARG A 321 -7.09 -1.07 6.22
CA ARG A 321 -8.23 -1.99 6.29
C ARG A 321 -7.73 -3.42 6.35
N SER A 322 -8.15 -4.18 7.35
CA SER A 322 -7.88 -5.62 7.42
C SER A 322 -8.50 -6.34 6.23
N CYS A 323 -7.87 -7.43 5.77
CA CYS A 323 -8.40 -8.28 4.70
C CYS A 323 -8.72 -9.69 5.19
N GLU A 324 -9.82 -10.26 4.69
CA GLU A 324 -10.12 -11.69 4.83
C GLU A 324 -9.03 -12.51 4.12
N GLY A 325 -8.29 -13.33 4.87
CA GLY A 325 -7.12 -14.07 4.37
C GLY A 325 -5.77 -13.56 4.86
N GLY A 326 -5.76 -12.55 5.73
CA GLY A 326 -4.57 -12.04 6.42
C GLY A 326 -3.92 -10.85 5.72
N GLY A 327 -3.36 -9.93 6.51
CA GLY A 327 -2.80 -8.66 6.03
C GLY A 327 -3.82 -7.53 5.96
N SER A 328 -3.40 -6.41 5.38
CA SER A 328 -4.17 -5.17 5.30
C SER A 328 -3.98 -4.45 3.97
N ILE A 329 -5.02 -3.80 3.48
CA ILE A 329 -4.96 -2.82 2.40
C ILE A 329 -4.69 -1.45 3.00
N VAL A 330 -3.64 -0.79 2.51
CA VAL A 330 -3.17 0.49 2.99
C VAL A 330 -3.36 1.53 1.90
N HIS A 331 -4.09 2.59 2.21
CA HIS A 331 -4.12 3.83 1.45
C HIS A 331 -3.24 4.86 2.14
N ILE A 332 -2.33 5.48 1.40
CA ILE A 332 -1.45 6.55 1.87
C ILE A 332 -1.78 7.80 1.07
N VAL A 333 -1.98 8.93 1.74
CA VAL A 333 -2.13 10.25 1.11
C VAL A 333 -1.11 11.19 1.73
N ASP A 334 -0.31 11.81 0.87
CA ASP A 334 0.61 12.86 1.24
C ASP A 334 0.21 14.13 0.46
N HIS A 335 -0.18 15.18 1.17
CA HIS A 335 -0.60 16.45 0.60
C HIS A 335 0.05 17.60 1.36
N LEU A 336 1.02 18.24 0.72
CA LEU A 336 1.93 19.19 1.36
C LEU A 336 1.98 20.49 0.56
N ASN A 337 2.13 21.61 1.26
CA ASN A 337 2.67 22.83 0.69
C ASN A 337 4.07 23.04 1.29
N LEU A 338 5.09 22.92 0.44
CA LEU A 338 6.50 22.96 0.83
C LEU A 338 7.13 24.37 0.74
N GLU A 339 6.27 25.39 0.60
CA GLU A 339 6.65 26.80 0.52
C GLU A 339 7.69 27.04 -0.57
N ALA A 340 7.44 26.57 -1.79
CA ALA A 340 8.41 26.58 -2.88
C ALA A 340 8.89 27.99 -3.27
N TRP A 341 8.04 29.00 -3.11
CA TRP A 341 8.39 30.41 -3.28
C TRP A 341 9.48 30.92 -2.33
N SER A 342 9.76 30.22 -1.22
CA SER A 342 10.86 30.56 -0.29
C SER A 342 12.25 30.18 -0.81
N VAL A 343 12.35 29.50 -1.96
CA VAL A 343 13.62 29.08 -2.56
C VAL A 343 13.85 29.71 -3.94
N PRO A 344 15.11 29.75 -4.42
CA PRO A 344 15.42 30.18 -5.78
C PRO A 344 14.58 29.42 -6.83
N GLU A 345 14.18 30.11 -7.89
CA GLU A 345 13.28 29.58 -8.94
C GLU A 345 13.78 28.25 -9.54
N VAL A 346 15.09 28.15 -9.77
CA VAL A 346 15.74 26.93 -10.28
C VAL A 346 15.55 25.70 -9.37
N LEU A 347 15.30 25.90 -8.07
CA LEU A 347 15.08 24.84 -7.10
C LEU A 347 13.60 24.54 -6.83
N ARG A 348 12.67 25.41 -7.24
CA ARG A 348 11.21 25.22 -7.03
C ARG A 348 10.69 23.86 -7.50
N PRO A 349 11.14 23.28 -8.63
CA PRO A 349 10.69 21.96 -9.04
C PRO A 349 10.94 20.84 -8.01
N LEU A 350 11.91 21.00 -7.10
CA LEU A 350 12.14 20.03 -6.02
C LEU A 350 11.06 20.05 -4.93
N TYR A 351 10.30 21.14 -4.84
CA TYR A 351 9.26 21.39 -3.84
C TYR A 351 7.85 21.38 -4.43
N GLU A 352 7.70 21.68 -5.72
CA GLU A 352 6.41 21.72 -6.44
C GLU A 352 6.12 20.43 -7.21
N SER A 353 7.04 19.46 -7.20
CA SER A 353 6.82 18.20 -7.89
C SER A 353 6.15 17.14 -7.01
N SER A 354 4.86 16.90 -7.26
CA SER A 354 4.12 15.76 -6.69
C SER A 354 4.82 14.41 -6.96
N LYS A 355 5.54 14.29 -8.09
CA LYS A 355 6.32 13.08 -8.41
C LYS A 355 7.50 12.89 -7.46
N VAL A 356 8.18 13.97 -7.08
CA VAL A 356 9.29 13.93 -6.12
C VAL A 356 8.76 13.49 -4.74
N VAL A 357 7.66 14.09 -4.27
CA VAL A 357 7.01 13.69 -3.01
C VAL A 357 6.57 12.22 -3.06
N ALA A 358 5.92 11.80 -4.15
CA ALA A 358 5.50 10.42 -4.32
C ALA A 358 6.68 9.44 -4.23
N GLN A 359 7.82 9.74 -4.86
CA GLN A 359 8.99 8.87 -4.84
C GLN A 359 9.67 8.80 -3.47
N LYS A 360 9.85 9.95 -2.83
CA LYS A 360 10.63 10.07 -1.59
C LYS A 360 9.84 9.71 -0.33
N MET A 361 8.53 9.93 -0.34
CA MET A 361 7.67 9.75 0.83
C MET A 361 6.65 8.63 0.60
N THR A 362 5.70 8.81 -0.32
CA THR A 362 4.54 7.90 -0.45
C THR A 362 4.93 6.47 -0.88
N ILE A 363 5.74 6.34 -1.91
CA ILE A 363 6.25 5.05 -2.41
C ILE A 363 7.22 4.45 -1.40
N ALA A 364 8.08 5.28 -0.80
CA ALA A 364 9.05 4.84 0.20
C ALA A 364 8.35 4.21 1.42
N ALA A 365 7.30 4.86 1.92
CA ALA A 365 6.44 4.37 2.99
C ALA A 365 5.88 2.97 2.67
N LEU A 366 5.18 2.84 1.53
CA LEU A 366 4.57 1.57 1.14
C LEU A 366 5.62 0.46 0.91
N ARG A 367 6.77 0.79 0.31
CA ARG A 367 7.88 -0.15 0.14
C ARG A 367 8.44 -0.62 1.47
N TYR A 368 8.62 0.30 2.41
CA TYR A 368 9.18 0.00 3.72
C TYR A 368 8.27 -0.96 4.49
N VAL A 369 6.98 -0.66 4.60
CA VAL A 369 6.04 -1.54 5.31
C VAL A 369 5.95 -2.92 4.64
N ARG A 370 5.94 -2.98 3.30
CA ARG A 370 5.99 -4.26 2.57
C ARG A 370 7.28 -5.04 2.83
N GLN A 371 8.39 -4.34 3.01
CA GLN A 371 9.66 -4.96 3.36
C GLN A 371 9.62 -5.52 4.78
N ILE A 372 9.13 -4.77 5.76
CA ILE A 372 8.92 -5.26 7.14
C ILE A 372 8.01 -6.50 7.13
N ALA A 373 6.94 -6.49 6.33
CA ALA A 373 6.04 -7.65 6.20
C ALA A 373 6.77 -8.92 5.74
N GLN A 374 7.68 -8.80 4.76
CA GLN A 374 8.47 -9.92 4.23
C GLN A 374 9.51 -10.44 5.23
N GLU A 375 10.11 -9.54 6.00
CA GLU A 375 11.09 -9.90 7.01
C GLU A 375 10.43 -10.63 8.19
N THR A 376 9.25 -10.17 8.62
CA THR A 376 8.47 -10.83 9.66
C THR A 376 7.96 -12.21 9.22
N SER A 377 7.68 -12.42 7.92
CA SER A 377 7.20 -13.71 7.41
C SER A 377 8.32 -14.73 7.16
N GLY A 378 9.60 -14.35 7.30
CA GLY A 378 10.74 -15.23 7.02
C GLY A 378 10.97 -15.53 5.53
N GLU A 379 10.22 -14.90 4.61
CA GLU A 379 10.43 -15.00 3.16
C GLU A 379 11.58 -14.08 2.73
N VAL A 380 12.82 -14.51 2.97
CA VAL A 380 14.00 -13.75 2.55
C VAL A 380 14.25 -13.99 1.05
N VAL A 381 13.57 -13.22 0.20
CA VAL A 381 13.91 -13.13 -1.24
C VAL A 381 14.87 -11.96 -1.44
N TYR A 382 16.17 -12.27 -1.49
CA TYR A 382 17.21 -11.31 -1.88
C TYR A 382 17.09 -10.99 -3.39
N GLY A 383 16.19 -10.06 -3.73
CA GLY A 383 16.19 -9.43 -5.05
C GLY A 383 17.31 -8.38 -5.16
N PRO A 384 17.82 -8.12 -6.38
CA PRO A 384 18.87 -7.13 -6.58
C PRO A 384 18.34 -5.74 -6.17
N GLY A 385 19.01 -5.10 -5.21
CA GLY A 385 18.69 -3.75 -4.73
C GLY A 385 18.00 -3.63 -3.36
N ARG A 386 17.81 -4.73 -2.61
CA ARG A 386 17.21 -4.69 -1.25
C ARG A 386 18.26 -4.97 -0.17
N GLN A 387 18.45 -4.02 0.76
CA GLN A 387 19.37 -4.19 1.87
C GLN A 387 18.74 -5.01 3.01
N PRO A 388 19.43 -6.05 3.54
CA PRO A 388 19.07 -6.76 4.77
C PRO A 388 18.83 -5.80 5.95
N ALA A 389 18.00 -6.20 6.91
CA ALA A 389 17.68 -5.40 8.10
C ALA A 389 18.92 -4.85 8.82
N VAL A 390 19.96 -5.66 8.97
CA VAL A 390 21.25 -5.27 9.59
C VAL A 390 21.95 -4.16 8.81
N LEU A 391 21.97 -4.23 7.48
CA LEU A 391 22.58 -3.21 6.63
C LEU A 391 21.76 -1.91 6.60
N ARG A 392 20.44 -1.97 6.79
CA ARG A 392 19.61 -0.76 6.95
C ARG A 392 19.87 -0.08 8.28
N THR A 393 19.86 -0.80 9.39
CA THR A 393 20.16 -0.23 10.70
C THR A 393 21.55 0.41 10.71
N PHE A 394 22.51 -0.20 10.03
CA PHE A 394 23.85 0.36 9.87
C PHE A 394 23.88 1.61 8.96
N SER A 395 23.22 1.55 7.79
CA SER A 395 23.11 2.68 6.85
C SER A 395 22.37 3.87 7.49
N GLN A 396 21.31 3.64 8.25
CA GLN A 396 20.56 4.65 9.00
C GLN A 396 21.42 5.29 10.10
N ARG A 397 22.27 4.50 10.77
CA ARG A 397 23.24 5.04 11.75
C ARG A 397 24.34 5.87 11.11
N LEU A 398 24.72 5.58 9.87
CA LEU A 398 25.73 6.35 9.12
C LEU A 398 25.18 7.61 8.45
N SER A 399 23.85 7.73 8.31
CA SER A 399 23.18 8.87 7.68
C SER A 399 22.52 9.83 8.67
N ARG A 400 22.58 9.51 9.97
CA ARG A 400 22.43 10.45 11.08
C ARG A 400 23.80 11.01 11.44
#